data_AF-A0A316UK76-F1
#
_entry.id   AF-A0A316UK76-F1
#
_cell.length_a   1.000
_cell.length_b   1.000
_cell.length_c   1.000
_cell.angle_alpha   90.00
_cell.angle_beta   90.00
_cell.angle_gamma   90.00
#
_symmetry.space_group_name_H-M   'P 1'
#
loop_
_entity.id
_entity.type
_entity.pdbx_description
1 polymer ?
#
loop_
_entity_poly.entity_id
_entity_poly.type
_entity_poly.pdbx_seq_one_letter_code
_entity_poly.pdbx_strand_id
1 'polypeptide(L)'
;MPADRTRKRMTRREEHKHEHEERGEQAVRRSTRSTRSTKSKAGRIGQGKEEEERPAPASGSTSTSTSPPSIKGSQRKGKGKAEAGAQPATPKPKAERKYPTTPDGHYFVVRGRLWRCTDPSLSPSFVTHWTKRLMDARRDVGTRGRNGGDVSEARARVQEAKEQLGERGEEPWWVAKGEGGEVCDRKMVWNTGYRDWWEAESSKEA
;
A
#
# COMPACT_ATOMS: atom_id res chain seq x y z
N MET A 1 69.80 19.59 37.42
CA MET A 1 69.39 19.40 36.01
C MET A 1 67.88 19.20 35.96
N PRO A 2 67.13 19.97 35.15
CA PRO A 2 65.68 19.87 35.05
C PRO A 2 65.23 18.99 33.87
N ALA A 3 63.97 18.54 33.91
CA ALA A 3 63.23 18.05 32.75
C ALA A 3 61.74 18.38 32.92
N ASP A 4 61.33 19.58 32.52
CA ASP A 4 59.94 20.03 32.54
C ASP A 4 59.11 19.21 31.52
N ARG A 5 58.01 18.60 31.99
CA ARG A 5 56.88 18.18 31.13
C ARG A 5 55.54 18.50 31.79
N THR A 6 55.28 19.80 31.89
CA THR A 6 53.98 20.44 32.09
C THR A 6 52.89 19.82 31.21
N ARG A 7 52.21 18.77 31.71
CA ARG A 7 50.99 18.23 31.11
C ARG A 7 49.89 19.28 31.21
N LYS A 8 49.70 20.04 30.13
CA LYS A 8 48.63 21.02 29.95
C LYS A 8 47.28 20.31 30.10
N ARG A 9 46.64 20.47 31.26
CA ARG A 9 45.36 19.82 31.59
C ARG A 9 44.24 20.48 30.79
N MET A 10 43.98 19.94 29.60
CA MET A 10 42.87 20.37 28.74
C MET A 10 41.55 20.29 29.49
N THR A 11 40.62 21.17 29.13
CA THR A 11 39.30 21.20 29.74
C THR A 11 38.38 20.18 29.07
N ARG A 12 37.41 19.66 29.83
CA ARG A 12 36.35 18.75 29.33
C ARG A 12 35.54 19.32 28.16
N ARG A 13 35.63 20.64 27.92
CA ARG A 13 34.99 21.36 26.81
C ARG A 13 35.79 21.27 25.50
N GLU A 14 37.09 21.00 25.57
CA GLU A 14 37.97 20.82 24.40
C GLU A 14 37.94 19.37 23.90
N GLU A 15 37.96 18.39 24.82
CA GLU A 15 37.82 16.95 24.52
C GLU A 15 36.56 16.68 23.67
N HIS A 16 35.44 17.25 24.10
CA HIS A 16 34.13 17.11 23.46
C HIS A 16 34.02 17.75 22.06
N LYS A 17 35.03 18.53 21.64
CA LYS A 17 35.11 19.12 20.31
C LYS A 17 35.80 18.19 19.31
N HIS A 18 36.76 17.37 19.77
CA HIS A 18 37.54 16.47 18.92
C HIS A 18 36.73 15.24 18.48
N GLU A 19 35.87 14.69 19.34
CA GLU A 19 34.97 13.57 19.00
C GLU A 19 33.97 13.88 17.87
N HIS A 20 33.68 15.17 17.66
CA HIS A 20 32.65 15.60 16.70
C HIS A 20 33.17 15.72 15.27
N GLU A 21 34.49 15.70 15.08
CA GLU A 21 35.16 15.86 13.78
C GLU A 21 35.41 14.50 13.11
N GLU A 22 35.91 13.50 13.85
CA GLU A 22 36.09 12.12 13.32
C GLU A 22 34.78 11.45 12.89
N ARG A 23 33.64 11.80 13.51
CA ARG A 23 32.31 11.31 13.08
C ARG A 23 31.87 11.87 11.73
N GLY A 24 32.42 13.01 11.30
CA GLY A 24 32.16 13.58 9.98
C GLY A 24 32.79 12.76 8.85
N GLU A 25 34.08 12.46 8.95
CA GLU A 25 34.82 11.78 7.89
C GLU A 25 34.34 10.33 7.63
N GLN A 26 33.95 9.61 8.68
CA GLN A 26 33.47 8.22 8.54
C GLN A 26 32.12 8.13 7.80
N ALA A 27 31.29 9.18 7.84
CA ALA A 27 30.03 9.21 7.09
C ALA A 27 30.26 9.32 5.58
N VAL A 28 31.21 10.16 5.14
CA VAL A 28 31.52 10.41 3.72
C VAL A 28 32.00 9.12 3.03
N ARG A 29 32.87 8.35 3.68
CA ARG A 29 33.49 7.13 3.11
C ARG A 29 32.50 5.99 2.81
N ARG A 30 31.27 6.03 3.35
CA ARG A 30 30.24 5.00 3.08
C ARG A 30 29.34 5.32 1.89
N SER A 31 29.42 6.52 1.31
CA SER A 31 28.50 7.00 0.27
C SER A 31 28.89 6.57 -1.16
N THR A 32 30.15 6.22 -1.41
CA THR A 32 30.71 6.07 -2.77
C THR A 32 30.68 4.65 -3.36
N ARG A 33 30.08 3.66 -2.68
CA ARG A 33 30.13 2.23 -3.09
C ARG A 33 28.77 1.56 -3.34
N SER A 34 27.90 2.19 -4.14
CA SER A 34 26.71 1.50 -4.68
C SER A 34 26.22 2.08 -6.01
N THR A 35 27.03 1.99 -7.08
CA THR A 35 26.52 2.09 -8.46
C THR A 35 27.21 1.06 -9.36
N ARG A 36 26.53 0.69 -10.46
CA ARG A 36 27.01 -0.12 -11.60
C ARG A 36 27.35 -1.59 -11.32
N SER A 37 26.36 -2.46 -11.52
CA SER A 37 26.57 -3.71 -12.26
C SER A 37 25.29 -4.06 -13.03
N THR A 38 25.39 -4.17 -14.36
CA THR A 38 24.29 -4.60 -15.24
C THR A 38 24.81 -5.43 -16.41
N LYS A 39 23.96 -6.38 -16.83
CA LYS A 39 23.99 -7.09 -18.13
C LYS A 39 25.01 -8.24 -18.31
N SER A 40 24.54 -9.23 -19.08
CA SER A 40 25.32 -10.18 -19.90
C SER A 40 26.15 -11.28 -19.23
N LYS A 41 25.64 -12.51 -19.28
CA LYS A 41 26.41 -13.62 -19.89
C LYS A 41 25.48 -14.57 -20.65
N ALA A 42 25.90 -14.96 -21.86
CA ALA A 42 25.18 -15.86 -22.74
C ALA A 42 26.08 -17.00 -23.21
N GLY A 43 25.47 -18.15 -23.55
CA GLY A 43 25.90 -19.07 -24.62
C GLY A 43 27.23 -19.83 -24.50
N ARG A 44 27.14 -21.11 -24.12
CA ARG A 44 27.94 -22.26 -24.64
C ARG A 44 27.26 -23.55 -24.11
N ILE A 45 26.43 -24.27 -24.87
CA ILE A 45 26.69 -25.08 -26.09
C ILE A 45 27.64 -26.25 -25.82
N GLY A 46 27.08 -27.47 -25.89
CA GLY A 46 27.74 -28.78 -25.88
C GLY A 46 26.66 -29.86 -26.13
N GLN A 47 26.92 -30.84 -26.99
CA GLN A 47 25.93 -31.82 -27.48
C GLN A 47 26.52 -33.25 -27.50
N GLY A 48 25.62 -34.25 -27.49
CA GLY A 48 25.90 -35.70 -27.50
C GLY A 48 24.98 -36.39 -26.49
N LYS A 49 23.97 -37.22 -26.85
CA LYS A 49 23.92 -38.38 -27.77
C LYS A 49 24.83 -39.53 -27.32
N GLU A 50 24.38 -40.78 -27.14
CA GLU A 50 23.04 -41.45 -27.13
C GLU A 50 23.27 -42.87 -26.49
N GLU A 51 22.46 -43.95 -26.52
CA GLU A 51 21.24 -44.36 -27.23
C GLU A 51 20.51 -45.51 -26.46
N GLU A 52 19.23 -45.81 -26.78
CA GLU A 52 18.50 -47.11 -26.60
C GLU A 52 18.37 -47.78 -25.19
N GLU A 53 17.43 -48.71 -24.89
CA GLU A 53 16.29 -49.28 -25.64
C GLU A 53 15.08 -49.55 -24.68
N ARG A 54 13.96 -50.06 -25.21
CA ARG A 54 12.73 -50.49 -24.49
C ARG A 54 12.41 -51.94 -24.88
N PRO A 55 11.77 -52.76 -24.01
CA PRO A 55 10.31 -52.91 -24.15
C PRO A 55 9.54 -53.18 -22.84
N ALA A 56 8.21 -53.23 -22.95
CA ALA A 56 7.28 -53.74 -21.93
C ALA A 56 6.90 -55.22 -22.25
N PRO A 57 6.08 -55.91 -21.42
CA PRO A 57 4.64 -55.91 -21.75
C PRO A 57 3.65 -56.07 -20.56
N ALA A 58 2.37 -55.79 -20.82
CA ALA A 58 1.17 -56.38 -20.17
C ALA A 58 0.97 -56.18 -18.64
N SER A 59 -0.24 -56.36 -18.06
CA SER A 59 -1.63 -56.16 -18.54
C SER A 59 -2.54 -56.12 -17.30
N GLY A 60 -3.62 -55.30 -17.29
CA GLY A 60 -4.51 -55.23 -16.12
C GLY A 60 -5.62 -54.18 -16.20
N SER A 61 -6.81 -54.60 -16.64
CA SER A 61 -8.08 -53.88 -16.47
C SER A 61 -8.45 -53.81 -14.96
N THR A 62 -9.30 -52.90 -14.46
CA THR A 62 -10.66 -52.61 -14.94
C THR A 62 -11.17 -51.19 -14.69
N SER A 63 -12.18 -50.82 -15.47
CA SER A 63 -12.98 -49.60 -15.36
C SER A 63 -14.23 -49.79 -14.49
N THR A 64 -14.65 -48.75 -13.76
CA THR A 64 -16.05 -48.56 -13.34
C THR A 64 -16.48 -47.12 -13.59
N SER A 65 -17.38 -46.91 -14.56
CA SER A 65 -18.04 -45.63 -14.82
C SER A 65 -19.38 -45.57 -14.11
N THR A 66 -19.70 -44.48 -13.40
CA THR A 66 -21.06 -44.25 -12.87
C THR A 66 -21.42 -42.77 -12.88
N SER A 67 -22.27 -42.38 -13.83
CA SER A 67 -23.01 -41.11 -13.91
C SER A 67 -23.97 -41.17 -15.10
N PRO A 68 -25.13 -40.50 -15.09
CA PRO A 68 -26.05 -40.28 -13.97
C PRO A 68 -27.50 -40.68 -14.35
N PRO A 69 -28.47 -40.67 -13.42
CA PRO A 69 -29.89 -40.58 -13.78
C PRO A 69 -30.33 -39.12 -13.93
N SER A 70 -30.85 -38.76 -15.10
CA SER A 70 -31.47 -37.45 -15.33
C SER A 70 -32.90 -37.41 -14.77
N ILE A 71 -33.26 -36.35 -14.04
CA ILE A 71 -34.64 -36.09 -13.61
C ILE A 71 -35.15 -34.81 -14.31
N LYS A 72 -36.37 -34.90 -14.82
CA LYS A 72 -36.95 -33.96 -15.79
C LYS A 72 -37.15 -32.56 -15.20
N GLY A 73 -36.95 -31.54 -16.04
CA GLY A 73 -37.24 -30.15 -15.67
C GLY A 73 -38.73 -29.92 -15.46
N SER A 74 -39.06 -29.05 -14.50
CA SER A 74 -40.41 -28.48 -14.33
C SER A 74 -40.50 -27.10 -14.98
N GLN A 75 -41.70 -26.71 -15.41
CA GLN A 75 -41.88 -25.66 -16.41
C GLN A 75 -41.68 -24.24 -15.86
N ARG A 76 -40.98 -23.40 -16.64
CA ARG A 76 -41.13 -21.94 -16.54
C ARG A 76 -42.60 -21.57 -16.80
N LYS A 77 -43.27 -20.93 -15.85
CA LYS A 77 -44.48 -20.14 -16.12
C LYS A 77 -44.25 -18.72 -15.61
N GLY A 78 -44.01 -17.81 -16.53
CA GLY A 78 -43.72 -16.42 -16.19
C GLY A 78 -44.95 -15.71 -15.61
N LYS A 79 -44.71 -14.77 -14.70
CA LYS A 79 -45.67 -13.71 -14.39
C LYS A 79 -44.92 -12.39 -14.39
N GLY A 80 -45.01 -11.65 -15.50
CA GLY A 80 -44.47 -10.31 -15.57
C GLY A 80 -45.11 -9.43 -14.50
N LYS A 81 -44.30 -8.59 -13.85
CA LYS A 81 -44.78 -7.49 -13.01
C LYS A 81 -44.15 -6.22 -13.55
N ALA A 82 -44.97 -5.18 -13.68
CA ALA A 82 -44.73 -4.04 -14.58
C ALA A 82 -43.39 -3.34 -14.38
N GLU A 83 -42.91 -2.75 -15.47
CA GLU A 83 -41.95 -1.66 -15.46
C GLU A 83 -42.54 -0.46 -14.69
N ALA A 84 -42.28 -0.42 -13.38
CA ALA A 84 -42.38 0.81 -12.61
C ALA A 84 -41.01 1.51 -12.70
N GLY A 85 -40.98 2.72 -13.25
CA GLY A 85 -39.75 3.49 -13.43
C GLY A 85 -39.07 3.77 -12.09
N ALA A 86 -38.12 2.91 -11.72
CA ALA A 86 -37.28 3.10 -10.56
C ALA A 86 -36.28 4.23 -10.83
N GLN A 87 -36.74 5.47 -10.57
CA GLN A 87 -35.89 6.64 -10.41
C GLN A 87 -34.65 6.22 -9.61
N PRO A 88 -33.41 6.43 -10.11
CA PRO A 88 -32.22 5.96 -9.44
C PRO A 88 -32.17 6.60 -8.05
N ALA A 89 -32.34 5.79 -7.01
CA ALA A 89 -32.49 6.27 -5.65
C ALA A 89 -31.29 7.15 -5.30
N THR A 90 -31.54 8.44 -5.06
CA THR A 90 -30.49 9.40 -4.76
C THR A 90 -29.68 8.88 -3.58
N PRO A 91 -28.35 8.71 -3.70
CA PRO A 91 -27.56 8.17 -2.62
C PRO A 91 -27.70 9.13 -1.44
N LYS A 92 -28.17 8.62 -0.28
CA LYS A 92 -28.25 9.40 0.96
C LYS A 92 -26.92 10.14 1.15
N PRO A 93 -26.93 11.44 1.51
CA PRO A 93 -25.69 12.17 1.74
C PRO A 93 -24.84 11.39 2.73
N LYS A 94 -23.60 11.06 2.33
CA LYS A 94 -22.62 10.45 3.23
C LYS A 94 -22.49 11.38 4.43
N ALA A 95 -22.52 10.81 5.64
CA ALA A 95 -22.48 11.56 6.89
C ALA A 95 -21.40 12.64 6.85
N GLU A 96 -21.76 13.84 7.32
CA GLU A 96 -20.94 15.04 7.21
C GLU A 96 -19.51 14.77 7.65
N ARG A 97 -18.56 15.13 6.77
CA ARG A 97 -17.14 14.96 7.06
C ARG A 97 -16.78 15.92 8.17
N LYS A 98 -16.68 15.40 9.41
CA LYS A 98 -16.16 16.08 10.62
C LYS A 98 -14.71 16.62 10.46
N TYR A 99 -14.13 16.51 9.27
CA TYR A 99 -12.82 17.03 8.92
C TYR A 99 -12.94 17.85 7.64
N PRO A 100 -12.54 19.14 7.64
CA PRO A 100 -12.43 19.94 6.42
C PRO A 100 -11.63 19.21 5.34
N THR A 101 -12.12 19.36 4.11
CA THR A 101 -11.66 18.67 2.89
C THR A 101 -11.20 19.73 1.90
N THR A 102 -10.08 19.48 1.20
CA THR A 102 -9.46 20.47 0.29
C THR A 102 -10.41 20.84 -0.86
N PRO A 103 -10.25 22.03 -1.49
CA PRO A 103 -11.18 22.51 -2.53
C PRO A 103 -11.31 21.60 -3.76
N ASP A 104 -10.27 20.81 -4.04
CA ASP A 104 -10.21 19.78 -5.10
C ASP A 104 -10.84 18.43 -4.69
N GLY A 105 -11.17 18.24 -3.41
CA GLY A 105 -11.64 16.98 -2.83
C GLY A 105 -10.57 15.89 -2.67
N HIS A 106 -9.31 16.14 -3.03
CA HIS A 106 -8.21 15.15 -3.03
C HIS A 106 -7.81 14.72 -1.61
N TYR A 107 -7.91 15.62 -0.64
CA TYR A 107 -7.44 15.43 0.73
C TYR A 107 -8.45 15.89 1.79
N PHE A 108 -8.29 15.37 3.01
CA PHE A 108 -8.92 15.91 4.21
C PHE A 108 -7.92 16.08 5.35
N VAL A 109 -8.15 17.06 6.22
CA VAL A 109 -7.19 17.45 7.26
C VAL A 109 -7.61 16.90 8.61
N VAL A 110 -6.74 16.10 9.22
CA VAL A 110 -6.89 15.63 10.60
C VAL A 110 -5.70 16.13 11.41
N ARG A 111 -5.95 17.01 12.40
CA ARG A 111 -4.90 17.63 13.25
C ARG A 111 -3.77 18.28 12.43
N GLY A 112 -4.13 19.07 11.42
CA GLY A 112 -3.18 19.74 10.51
C GLY A 112 -2.45 18.82 9.52
N ARG A 113 -2.77 17.51 9.47
CA ARG A 113 -2.15 16.55 8.56
C ARG A 113 -3.12 16.16 7.44
N LEU A 114 -2.64 16.21 6.20
CA LEU A 114 -3.41 15.81 5.02
C LEU A 114 -3.47 14.28 4.90
N TRP A 115 -4.66 13.77 4.61
CA TRP A 115 -4.94 12.36 4.34
C TRP A 115 -5.66 12.25 3.00
N ARG A 116 -5.20 11.37 2.12
CA ARG A 116 -5.80 11.17 0.80
C ARG A 116 -7.24 10.68 0.94
N CYS A 117 -8.16 11.29 0.19
CA CYS A 117 -9.55 10.83 0.11
C CYS A 117 -9.65 9.49 -0.65
N THR A 118 -10.65 8.69 -0.26
CA THR A 118 -11.18 7.59 -1.08
C THR A 118 -11.56 8.12 -2.46
N ASP A 119 -11.21 7.40 -3.52
CA ASP A 119 -11.57 7.79 -4.89
C ASP A 119 -13.11 7.88 -5.06
N PRO A 120 -13.66 9.05 -5.46
CA PRO A 120 -15.10 9.25 -5.60
C PRO A 120 -15.70 8.58 -6.84
N SER A 121 -14.89 8.11 -7.80
CA SER A 121 -15.34 7.39 -9.01
C SER A 121 -15.65 5.91 -8.76
N LEU A 122 -15.16 5.35 -7.64
CA LEU A 122 -15.35 3.94 -7.29
C LEU A 122 -16.83 3.61 -7.02
N SER A 123 -17.29 2.48 -7.57
CA SER A 123 -18.68 2.06 -7.43
C SER A 123 -19.04 1.75 -5.96
N PRO A 124 -20.30 1.99 -5.51
CA PRO A 124 -20.69 1.78 -4.12
C PRO A 124 -20.48 0.35 -3.61
N SER A 125 -20.63 -0.66 -4.48
CA SER A 125 -20.37 -2.08 -4.15
C SER A 125 -18.88 -2.36 -3.95
N PHE A 126 -18.01 -1.79 -4.78
CA PHE A 126 -16.56 -1.91 -4.66
C PHE A 126 -16.04 -1.22 -3.40
N VAL A 127 -16.49 0.02 -3.13
CA VAL A 127 -16.17 0.74 -1.88
C VAL A 127 -16.64 -0.05 -0.65
N THR A 128 -17.83 -0.65 -0.70
CA THR A 128 -18.36 -1.47 0.41
C THR A 128 -17.53 -2.74 0.61
N HIS A 129 -17.15 -3.43 -0.46
CA HIS A 129 -16.29 -4.63 -0.41
C HIS A 129 -14.94 -4.33 0.25
N TRP A 130 -14.23 -3.31 -0.23
CA TRP A 130 -12.91 -2.96 0.30
C TRP A 130 -12.95 -2.34 1.68
N THR A 131 -14.00 -1.57 2.01
CA THR A 131 -14.25 -1.11 3.39
C THR A 131 -14.42 -2.30 4.32
N LYS A 132 -15.16 -3.34 3.93
CA LYS A 132 -15.28 -4.57 4.72
C LYS A 132 -13.92 -5.25 4.92
N ARG A 133 -13.18 -5.52 3.85
CA ARG A 133 -11.83 -6.14 3.92
C ARG A 133 -10.87 -5.32 4.79
N LEU A 134 -10.91 -3.98 4.72
CA LEU A 134 -10.13 -3.07 5.55
C LEU A 134 -10.47 -3.20 7.04
N MET A 135 -11.75 -3.30 7.41
CA MET A 135 -12.16 -3.48 8.81
C MET A 135 -11.86 -4.90 9.33
N ASP A 136 -11.95 -5.91 8.47
CA ASP A 136 -11.54 -7.28 8.79
C ASP A 136 -10.03 -7.34 9.07
N ALA A 137 -9.20 -6.81 8.17
CA ALA A 137 -7.75 -6.76 8.34
C ALA A 137 -7.31 -5.92 9.56
N ARG A 138 -8.01 -4.82 9.88
CA ARG A 138 -7.78 -4.05 11.12
C ARG A 138 -8.07 -4.86 12.39
N ARG A 139 -9.13 -5.68 12.39
CA ARG A 139 -9.44 -6.59 13.50
C ARG A 139 -8.35 -7.65 13.66
N ASP A 140 -7.85 -8.21 12.57
CA ASP A 140 -6.73 -9.17 12.59
C ASP A 140 -5.45 -8.56 13.17
N VAL A 141 -5.06 -7.35 12.76
CA VAL A 141 -3.89 -6.64 13.35
C VAL A 141 -4.06 -6.47 14.86
N GLY A 142 -5.25 -6.07 15.32
CA GLY A 142 -5.53 -5.89 16.75
C GLY A 142 -5.52 -7.20 17.54
N THR A 143 -6.07 -8.28 16.99
CA THR A 143 -6.14 -9.59 17.66
C THR A 143 -4.78 -10.30 17.68
N ARG A 144 -4.07 -10.38 16.54
CA ARG A 144 -2.73 -10.97 16.51
C ARG A 144 -1.75 -10.18 17.38
N GLY A 145 -1.81 -8.83 17.32
CA GLY A 145 -0.94 -7.96 18.11
C GLY A 145 -1.13 -8.09 19.62
N ARG A 146 -2.38 -8.24 20.12
CA ARG A 146 -2.63 -8.52 21.56
C ARG A 146 -2.09 -9.88 22.00
N ASN A 147 -2.07 -10.85 21.10
CA ASN A 147 -1.63 -12.22 21.37
C ASN A 147 -0.12 -12.43 21.10
N GLY A 148 0.64 -11.36 20.82
CA GLY A 148 2.07 -11.43 20.48
C GLY A 148 2.40 -12.07 19.13
N GLY A 149 1.39 -12.37 18.29
CA GLY A 149 1.55 -13.01 16.99
C GLY A 149 1.85 -12.03 15.86
N ASP A 150 2.38 -12.55 14.73
CA ASP A 150 2.79 -11.72 13.61
C ASP A 150 1.61 -10.99 12.92
N VAL A 151 1.77 -9.68 12.80
CA VAL A 151 0.83 -8.74 12.18
C VAL A 151 1.22 -8.35 10.75
N SER A 152 2.33 -8.84 10.19
CA SER A 152 2.86 -8.43 8.88
C SER A 152 1.82 -8.56 7.75
N GLU A 153 1.29 -9.77 7.57
CA GLU A 153 0.27 -10.14 6.58
C GLU A 153 -1.05 -9.37 6.78
N ALA A 154 -1.46 -9.17 8.04
CA ALA A 154 -2.66 -8.37 8.35
C ALA A 154 -2.44 -6.86 8.05
N ARG A 155 -1.23 -6.34 8.24
CA ARG A 155 -0.86 -4.97 7.82
C ARG A 155 -0.77 -4.84 6.30
N ALA A 156 -0.30 -5.88 5.59
CA ALA A 156 -0.31 -5.92 4.14
C ALA A 156 -1.76 -5.85 3.59
N ARG A 157 -2.69 -6.62 4.16
CA ARG A 157 -4.13 -6.53 3.81
C ARG A 157 -4.77 -5.16 4.13
N VAL A 158 -4.27 -4.44 5.13
CA VAL A 158 -4.67 -3.04 5.41
C VAL A 158 -4.09 -2.05 4.37
N GLN A 159 -2.91 -2.32 3.82
CA GLN A 159 -2.31 -1.52 2.75
C GLN A 159 -3.04 -1.76 1.42
N GLU A 160 -3.20 -3.02 1.02
CA GLU A 160 -3.95 -3.48 -0.16
C GLU A 160 -5.32 -2.81 -0.23
N ALA A 161 -6.12 -2.92 0.84
CA ALA A 161 -7.47 -2.36 0.86
C ALA A 161 -7.51 -0.81 0.83
N LYS A 162 -6.42 -0.14 1.23
CA LYS A 162 -6.29 1.33 1.12
C LYS A 162 -5.88 1.77 -0.27
N GLU A 163 -5.02 1.02 -0.94
CA GLU A 163 -4.61 1.27 -2.34
C GLU A 163 -5.81 1.08 -3.27
N GLN A 164 -6.57 0.00 -3.06
CA GLN A 164 -7.80 -0.28 -3.82
C GLN A 164 -8.92 0.73 -3.55
N LEU A 165 -8.99 1.33 -2.37
CA LEU A 165 -9.88 2.47 -2.09
C LEU A 165 -9.36 3.81 -2.63
N GLY A 166 -8.19 3.84 -3.27
CA GLY A 166 -7.54 5.06 -3.74
C GLY A 166 -6.92 5.93 -2.63
N GLU A 167 -7.06 5.55 -1.35
CA GLU A 167 -6.47 6.25 -0.19
C GLU A 167 -4.93 6.14 -0.14
N ARG A 168 -4.33 5.23 -0.93
CA ARG A 168 -2.89 4.99 -1.08
C ARG A 168 -2.56 4.56 -2.51
N GLY A 169 -1.27 4.33 -2.79
CA GLY A 169 -0.74 4.02 -4.11
C GLY A 169 0.26 5.09 -4.57
N GLU A 170 1.22 4.69 -5.40
CA GLU A 170 2.23 5.58 -5.97
C GLU A 170 1.56 6.65 -6.84
N GLU A 171 0.72 6.21 -7.79
CA GLU A 171 -0.18 7.08 -8.53
C GLU A 171 -1.44 7.40 -7.68
N PRO A 172 -1.88 8.66 -7.61
CA PRO A 172 -3.17 9.04 -7.07
C PRO A 172 -4.27 9.09 -8.14
N TRP A 173 -5.51 8.78 -7.76
CA TRP A 173 -6.64 8.62 -8.68
C TRP A 173 -6.99 9.87 -9.52
N TRP A 174 -6.59 11.07 -9.09
CA TRP A 174 -6.81 12.30 -9.84
C TRP A 174 -5.82 12.51 -11.01
N VAL A 175 -4.64 11.90 -10.98
CA VAL A 175 -3.71 11.93 -12.13
C VAL A 175 -4.32 11.27 -13.36
N ALA A 176 -5.13 10.21 -13.17
CA ALA A 176 -5.90 9.57 -14.24
C ALA A 176 -6.99 10.49 -14.86
N LYS A 177 -7.32 11.62 -14.22
CA LYS A 177 -8.20 12.66 -14.77
C LYS A 177 -7.46 13.81 -15.47
N GLY A 178 -6.12 13.79 -15.46
CA GLY A 178 -5.30 14.92 -15.91
C GLY A 178 -5.20 16.07 -14.90
N GLU A 179 -5.73 15.91 -13.67
CA GLU A 179 -5.59 16.88 -12.58
C GLU A 179 -4.15 16.81 -12.03
N GLY A 180 -3.23 17.61 -12.57
CA GLY A 180 -1.85 17.67 -12.08
C GLY A 180 -1.73 18.37 -10.72
N GLY A 181 -0.96 17.81 -9.79
CA GLY A 181 -0.76 18.41 -8.45
C GLY A 181 0.32 17.71 -7.62
N GLU A 182 0.78 18.35 -6.53
CA GLU A 182 1.79 17.75 -5.66
C GLU A 182 1.20 16.66 -4.73
N VAL A 183 1.81 15.48 -4.70
CA VAL A 183 1.34 14.38 -3.83
C VAL A 183 1.65 14.71 -2.36
N CYS A 184 0.59 15.05 -1.61
CA CYS A 184 0.64 15.52 -0.23
C CYS A 184 0.10 14.53 0.81
N ASP A 185 -0.05 13.25 0.46
CA ASP A 185 -0.48 12.22 1.41
C ASP A 185 0.45 12.19 2.63
N ARG A 186 -0.12 12.36 3.82
CA ARG A 186 0.58 12.43 5.12
C ARG A 186 1.61 13.57 5.20
N LYS A 187 1.52 14.65 4.42
CA LYS A 187 2.21 15.91 4.73
C LYS A 187 1.44 16.70 5.79
N MET A 188 2.11 17.64 6.46
CA MET A 188 1.41 18.67 7.26
C MET A 188 0.97 19.79 6.32
N VAL A 189 -0.24 20.30 6.47
CA VAL A 189 -0.90 21.18 5.49
C VAL A 189 -0.15 22.50 5.27
N TRP A 190 0.52 23.01 6.31
CA TRP A 190 1.37 24.22 6.22
C TRP A 190 2.68 24.02 5.43
N ASN A 191 3.06 22.78 5.11
CA ASN A 191 4.21 22.42 4.27
C ASN A 191 3.78 22.11 2.81
N THR A 192 2.63 22.62 2.36
CA THR A 192 2.01 22.32 1.05
C THR A 192 1.28 23.52 0.48
N GLY A 193 0.94 23.49 -0.81
CA GLY A 193 0.13 24.53 -1.47
C GLY A 193 -1.26 24.73 -0.86
N TYR A 194 -1.73 23.83 0.00
CA TYR A 194 -2.99 23.96 0.75
C TYR A 194 -2.90 24.87 1.98
N ARG A 195 -1.74 25.47 2.27
CA ARG A 195 -1.53 26.31 3.47
C ARG A 195 -2.53 27.45 3.59
N ASP A 196 -2.67 28.27 2.55
CA ASP A 196 -3.44 29.52 2.64
C ASP A 196 -4.94 29.23 2.76
N TRP A 197 -5.41 28.17 2.09
CA TRP A 197 -6.75 27.60 2.32
C TRP A 197 -6.94 27.13 3.76
N TRP A 198 -5.94 26.46 4.35
CA TRP A 198 -6.03 25.97 5.73
C TRP A 198 -6.12 27.10 6.76
N GLU A 199 -5.35 28.17 6.58
CA GLU A 199 -5.41 29.36 7.45
C GLU A 199 -6.77 30.07 7.31
N ALA A 200 -7.33 30.14 6.09
CA ALA A 200 -8.67 30.68 5.86
C ALA A 200 -9.81 29.78 6.36
N GLU A 201 -9.64 28.46 6.37
CA GLU A 201 -10.66 27.51 6.85
C GLU A 201 -10.68 27.40 8.38
N SER A 202 -9.51 27.27 9.01
CA SER A 202 -9.41 27.19 10.48
C SER A 202 -9.81 28.49 11.19
N SER A 203 -9.76 29.63 10.48
CA SER A 203 -10.30 30.92 10.97
C SER A 203 -11.84 30.99 11.01
N LYS A 204 -12.55 29.95 10.54
CA LYS A 204 -14.04 29.86 10.58
C LYS A 204 -14.56 28.96 11.71
N GLU A 205 -13.71 28.12 12.30
CA GLU A 205 -14.06 27.19 13.38
C GLU A 205 -13.74 27.76 14.79
N ALA A 206 -13.29 29.02 14.87
CA ALA A 206 -12.78 29.70 16.07
C ALA A 206 -13.70 30.86 16.54
#